data_AF-A0A9P4SGY0-F1
#
_entry.id   AF-A0A9P4SGY0-F1
#
_cell.length_a   1.000
_cell.length_b   1.000
_cell.length_c   1.000
_cell.angle_alpha   90.00
_cell.angle_beta   90.00
_cell.angle_gamma   90.00
#
_symmetry.space_group_name_H-M   'P 1'
#
loop_
_entity.id
_entity.type
_entity.pdbx_description
1 polymer ?
#
loop_
_entity_poly.entity_id
_entity_poly.type
_entity_poly.pdbx_seq_one_letter_code
_entity_poly.pdbx_strand_id
1 'polypeptide(L)' 'MAQTPQQRAANERFAKSESAKRGKPVTAVKKSTAVQKSPISKGWIVVLAFVLCGGLIFELIRLFF' A
#
# COMPACT_ATOMS: atom_id res chain seq x y z
N MET A 1 42.58 -16.17 -21.51
CA MET A 1 41.66 -15.87 -22.63
C MET A 1 40.92 -14.59 -22.29
N ALA A 2 41.22 -13.50 -23.00
CA ALA A 2 40.46 -12.27 -22.90
C ALA A 2 39.19 -12.40 -23.77
N GLN A 3 38.05 -11.97 -23.24
CA GLN A 3 36.79 -12.03 -23.97
C GLN A 3 36.86 -11.10 -25.18
N THR A 4 36.53 -11.61 -26.37
CA THR A 4 36.61 -10.79 -27.59
C THR A 4 35.54 -9.71 -27.56
N PRO A 5 35.74 -8.56 -28.24
CA PRO A 5 34.72 -7.51 -28.31
C PRO A 5 33.37 -8.02 -28.83
N GLN A 6 33.40 -9.00 -29.73
CA GLN A 6 32.21 -9.66 -30.26
C GLN A 6 31.48 -10.49 -29.20
N GLN A 7 32.22 -11.22 -28.36
CA GLN A 7 31.63 -11.98 -27.24
C GLN A 7 31.01 -11.04 -26.19
N ARG A 8 31.64 -9.89 -25.91
CA ARG A 8 31.06 -8.89 -25.00
C ARG A 8 29.72 -8.38 -25.54
N ALA A 9 29.67 -8.00 -26.82
CA ALA A 9 28.44 -7.53 -27.46
C ALA A 9 27.32 -8.60 -27.49
N ALA A 10 27.68 -9.87 -27.70
CA ALA A 10 26.72 -10.98 -27.66
C ALA A 10 26.15 -11.20 -26.25
N ASN A 11 26.99 -11.13 -25.22
CA ASN A 11 26.58 -11.27 -23.83
C ASN A 11 25.66 -10.12 -23.39
N GLU A 12 25.95 -8.89 -23.83
CA GLU A 12 25.09 -7.73 -23.56
C GLU A 12 23.69 -7.88 -24.19
N ARG A 13 23.61 -8.41 -25.42
CA ARG A 13 22.33 -8.68 -26.09
C ARG A 13 21.55 -9.77 -25.37
N PHE A 14 22.22 -10.85 -24.98
CA PHE A 14 21.60 -11.93 -24.21
C PHE A 14 21.07 -11.44 -22.87
N ALA A 15 21.88 -10.68 -22.11
CA ALA A 15 21.51 -10.13 -20.81
C ALA A 15 20.30 -9.17 -20.89
N LYS A 16 20.20 -8.36 -21.96
CA LYS A 16 19.02 -7.51 -22.21
C LYS A 16 17.76 -8.35 -22.48
N SER A 17 17.87 -9.40 -23.27
CA SER A 17 16.74 -10.29 -23.57
C SER A 17 16.28 -11.08 -22.34
N GLU A 18 17.21 -11.52 -21.50
CA GLU A 18 16.94 -12.21 -20.22
C GLU A 18 16.28 -11.29 -19.20
N SER A 19 16.82 -10.08 -19.03
CA SER A 19 16.26 -9.11 -18.09
C SER A 19 14.86 -8.63 -18.48
N ALA A 20 14.57 -8.52 -19.78
CA ALA A 20 13.21 -8.24 -20.27
C ALA A 20 12.23 -9.40 -20.00
N LYS A 21 12.69 -10.66 -20.07
CA LYS A 21 11.86 -11.85 -19.80
C LYS A 21 11.60 -12.11 -18.31
N ARG A 22 12.50 -11.67 -17.43
CA ARG A 22 12.39 -11.89 -15.97
C ARG A 22 11.29 -11.07 -15.28
N GLY A 23 10.54 -10.24 -15.99
CA GLY A 23 9.47 -9.43 -15.41
C GLY A 23 10.00 -8.35 -14.47
N LYS A 24 9.12 -7.74 -13.66
CA LYS A 24 9.51 -6.69 -12.71
C LYS A 24 10.33 -7.31 -11.57
N PRO A 25 11.52 -6.77 -11.22
CA PRO A 25 12.27 -7.25 -10.08
C PRO A 25 11.41 -7.12 -8.81
N VAL A 26 11.52 -8.09 -7.90
CA VAL A 26 10.75 -8.14 -6.64
C VAL A 26 10.93 -6.85 -5.81
N THR A 27 12.08 -6.17 -5.97
CA THR A 27 12.39 -4.87 -5.38
C THR A 27 11.68 -3.67 -6.03
N ALA A 28 11.16 -3.79 -7.25
CA ALA A 28 10.35 -2.76 -7.92
C ALA A 28 8.84 -2.89 -7.64
N VAL A 29 8.43 -3.88 -6.83
CA VAL A 29 7.17 -3.76 -6.11
C VAL A 29 7.40 -2.68 -5.07
N LYS A 30 7.16 -1.41 -5.46
CA LYS A 30 6.97 -0.31 -4.50
C LYS A 30 6.14 -0.92 -3.37
N LYS A 31 6.71 -1.05 -2.17
CA LYS A 31 5.95 -1.32 -0.96
C LYS A 31 4.81 -0.32 -1.03
N SER A 32 3.62 -0.79 -1.39
CA SER A 32 2.49 0.10 -1.38
C SER A 32 2.46 0.53 0.07
N THR A 33 2.64 1.82 0.30
CA THR A 33 2.11 2.49 1.48
C THR A 33 0.59 2.42 1.35
N ALA A 34 0.04 1.21 1.16
CA ALA A 34 -1.36 0.92 1.27
C ALA A 34 -1.64 1.25 2.72
N VAL A 35 -2.16 2.46 2.91
CA VAL A 35 -2.68 2.96 4.17
C VAL A 35 -3.42 1.79 4.78
N GLN A 36 -2.88 1.27 5.88
CA GLN A 36 -3.46 0.13 6.59
C GLN A 36 -4.90 0.51 6.87
N LYS A 37 -5.82 -0.08 6.13
CA LYS A 37 -7.24 0.23 6.26
C LYS A 37 -7.64 -0.27 7.64
N SER A 38 -8.05 0.63 8.52
CA SER A 38 -8.52 0.24 9.85
C SER A 38 -9.58 -0.85 9.71
N PRO A 39 -9.53 -1.90 10.54
CA PRO A 39 -10.47 -3.04 10.45
C PRO A 39 -11.91 -2.65 10.79
N ILE A 40 -12.10 -1.45 11.36
CA ILE A 40 -13.39 -0.89 11.73
C ILE A 40 -13.81 0.17 10.71
N SER A 41 -15.07 0.09 10.27
CA SER A 41 -15.67 1.11 9.41
C SER A 41 -15.91 2.40 10.20
N LYS A 42 -15.89 3.55 9.50
CA LYS A 42 -16.18 4.85 10.12
C LYS A 42 -17.57 4.89 10.79
N GLY A 43 -18.55 4.15 10.27
CA GLY A 43 -19.88 4.06 10.85
C GLY A 43 -19.88 3.45 12.25
N TRP A 44 -19.11 2.38 12.47
CA TRP A 44 -18.97 1.77 13.80
C TRP A 44 -18.31 2.70 14.82
N ILE A 45 -17.37 3.55 14.40
CA ILE A 45 -16.77 4.57 15.27
C ILE A 45 -17.83 5.56 15.74
N VAL A 46 -18.69 6.03 14.83
CA VAL A 46 -19.78 6.95 15.18
C VAL A 46 -20.77 6.32 16.15
N VAL A 47 -21.16 5.07 15.92
CA VAL A 47 -22.06 4.33 16.82
C VAL A 47 -21.43 4.18 18.21
N LEU A 48 -20.15 3.79 18.28
CA LEU A 48 -19.44 3.66 19.57
C LEU A 48 -19.33 5.00 20.31
N ALA A 49 -19.01 6.08 19.59
CA ALA A 49 -18.98 7.42 20.17
C ALA A 49 -20.36 7.85 20.69
N PHE A 50 -21.43 7.51 19.99
CA PHE A 50 -22.80 7.74 20.44
C PHE A 50 -23.17 6.88 21.67
N VAL A 51 -22.72 5.63 21.77
CA VAL A 51 -22.98 4.83 22.99
C VAL A 51 -22.27 5.43 24.20
N LEU A 52 -21.04 5.93 24.02
CA LEU A 52 -20.26 6.56 25.09
C LEU A 52 -20.82 7.93 25.51
N CYS A 53 -21.21 8.77 24.54
CA CYS A 53 -21.58 10.17 24.78
C CYS A 53 -23.07 10.47 24.61
N GLY A 54 -23.87 9.50 24.17
CA GLY A 54 -25.27 9.72 23.76
C GLY A 54 -26.13 10.21 24.90
N GLY A 55 -25.93 9.68 26.11
CA GLY A 55 -26.61 10.16 27.32
C GLY A 55 -26.34 11.64 27.60
N LEU A 56 -25.08 12.08 27.42
CA LEU A 56 -24.69 13.48 27.59
C LEU A 56 -25.35 14.39 26.55
N ILE A 57 -25.46 13.92 25.30
CA ILE A 57 -26.14 14.65 24.22
C ILE A 57 -27.62 14.83 24.56
N PHE A 58 -28.29 13.80 25.07
CA PHE A 58 -29.69 13.90 25.49
C PHE A 58 -29.88 14.84 26.69
N GLU A 59 -28.97 14.81 27.67
CA GLU A 59 -29.01 15.75 28.79
C GLU A 59 -28.81 17.20 28.35
N LEU A 60 -27.87 17.47 27.44
CA LEU A 60 -27.66 18.80 26.88
C LEU A 60 -28.88 19.27 26.11
N ILE A 61 -29.48 18.42 25.26
CA ILE A 61 -30.71 18.76 24.54
C ILE A 61 -31.82 19.11 25.52
N ARG A 62 -32.02 18.31 26.57
CA ARG A 62 -33.02 18.58 27.62
C ARG A 62 -32.76 19.88 28.41
N LEU A 63 -31.51 20.33 28.49
CA LEU A 63 -31.15 21.55 29.20
C LEU A 63 -31.46 22.81 28.36
N PHE A 64 -31.43 22.70 27.03
CA PHE A 64 -31.66 23.81 26.11
C PHE A 64 -33.07 23.82 25.47
N PHE A 65 -33.79 22.70 25.46
CA PHE A 65 -35.16 22.52 24.94
C PHE A 65 -36.08 21.95 26.01
#